data_AF-A0A7J9QUZ3-F1
#
_entry.id   AF-A0A7J9QUZ3-F1
#
_cell.length_a   1.000
_cell.length_b   1.000
_cell.length_c   1.000
_cell.angle_alpha   90.00
_cell.angle_beta   90.00
_cell.angle_gamma   90.00
#
_symmetry.space_group_name_H-M   'P 1'
#
loop_
_entity.id
_entity.type
_entity.pdbx_description
1 polymer ?
#
loop_
_entity_poly.entity_id
_entity_poly.type
_entity_poly.pdbx_seq_one_letter_code
_entity_poly.pdbx_strand_id
1 'polypeptide(L)' 'LNSKSGLTKIFCKDLKTFDPYSDSSFLDENSVEIKANCPVEFKLRKKKFGPFYDEQITVPTYAAAYMICKNLATIY' A
#
# COMPACT_ATOMS: atom_id res chain seq x y z
N LEU A 1 -14.22 -2.57 15.44
CA LEU A 1 -14.55 -3.10 14.11
C LEU A 1 -15.71 -2.26 13.57
N ASN A 2 -15.46 -1.35 12.63
CA ASN A 2 -16.51 -0.60 11.92
C ASN A 2 -16.35 -0.85 10.43
N SER A 3 -17.45 -1.22 9.78
CA SER A 3 -17.52 -1.94 8.51
C SER A 3 -17.33 -1.08 7.25
N LYS A 4 -16.63 0.06 7.34
CA LYS A 4 -16.42 0.94 6.16
C LYS A 4 -15.00 1.45 5.93
N SER A 5 -14.07 1.26 6.88
CA SER A 5 -12.70 1.82 6.77
C SER A 5 -11.56 0.89 7.19
N GLY A 6 -11.81 -0.36 7.57
CA GLY A 6 -10.72 -1.29 7.90
C GLY A 6 -9.75 -0.80 9.00
N LEU A 7 -10.17 0.12 9.86
CA LEU A 7 -9.36 0.56 11.00
C LEU A 7 -9.66 -0.37 12.18
N THR A 8 -8.73 -1.28 12.44
CA THR A 8 -8.67 -2.08 13.67
C THR A 8 -8.53 -1.13 14.86
N LYS A 9 -9.43 -1.23 15.84
CA LYS A 9 -9.30 -0.57 17.14
C LYS A 9 -8.12 -1.23 17.87
N ILE A 10 -6.92 -0.72 17.64
CA ILE A 10 -5.75 -1.08 18.44
C ILE A 10 -5.83 -0.21 19.70
N PHE A 11 -5.90 -0.86 20.85
CA PHE A 11 -5.86 -0.19 22.15
C PHE A 11 -4.43 0.34 22.36
N CYS A 12 -4.23 1.61 22.04
CA CYS A 12 -2.97 2.31 22.16
C CYS A 12 -2.79 2.75 23.62
N LYS A 13 -1.79 2.22 24.31
CA LYS A 13 -1.53 2.53 25.73
C LYS A 13 -0.73 3.83 25.92
N ASP A 14 -0.13 4.39 24.88
CA ASP A 14 0.58 5.67 24.94
C ASP A 14 0.46 6.47 23.64
N LEU A 15 -0.31 7.56 23.71
CA LEU A 15 -0.78 8.38 22.59
C LEU A 15 0.04 9.67 22.42
N LYS A 16 1.38 9.59 22.48
CA LYS A 16 2.24 10.80 22.37
C LYS A 16 3.35 10.76 21.31
N THR A 17 3.59 9.63 20.66
CA THR A 17 4.67 9.54 19.66
C THR A 17 4.28 8.87 18.35
N PHE A 18 3.02 8.47 18.19
CA PHE A 18 2.57 7.85 16.94
C PHE A 18 1.96 8.92 16.03
N ASP A 19 2.77 9.47 15.13
CA ASP A 19 2.29 10.28 14.02
C ASP A 19 2.13 9.37 12.78
N PRO A 20 0.88 9.09 12.35
CA PRO A 20 0.60 8.22 11.21
C PRO A 20 1.07 8.83 9.87
N TYR A 21 1.69 10.01 9.86
CA TYR A 21 2.41 10.57 8.72
C TYR A 21 3.93 10.42 8.83
N SER A 22 4.49 10.27 10.04
CA SER A 22 5.93 10.05 10.24
C SER A 22 6.29 8.58 10.31
N ASP A 23 5.51 7.74 11.00
CA ASP A 23 5.77 6.28 11.11
C ASP A 23 5.23 5.49 9.90
N SER A 24 4.36 6.08 9.08
CA SER A 24 3.97 5.52 7.78
C SER A 24 4.99 5.80 6.66
N SER A 25 6.01 6.61 6.95
CA SER A 25 7.07 6.97 6.00
C SER A 25 8.16 5.90 5.87
N PHE A 26 8.13 4.86 6.70
CA PHE A 26 9.02 3.70 6.61
C PHE A 26 8.60 2.67 5.54
N LEU A 27 7.70 3.04 4.62
CA LEU A 27 7.59 2.35 3.33
C LEU A 27 8.79 2.79 2.50
N ASP A 28 9.93 2.21 2.85
CA ASP A 28 11.23 2.40 2.26
C ASP A 28 11.14 2.36 0.72
N GLU A 29 12.07 3.01 0.02
CA GLU A 29 12.18 2.91 -1.44
C GLU A 29 12.49 1.49 -1.91
N ASN A 30 12.73 0.58 -0.95
CA ASN A 30 12.72 -0.86 -1.16
C ASN A 30 11.58 -1.26 -2.08
N SER A 31 11.98 -2.01 -3.09
CA SER A 31 11.08 -2.58 -4.06
C SER A 31 10.61 -3.93 -3.56
N VAL A 32 9.30 -4.13 -3.53
CA VAL A 32 8.65 -5.38 -3.17
C VAL A 32 8.06 -6.00 -4.44
N GLU A 33 8.23 -7.30 -4.55
CA GLU A 33 7.62 -8.12 -5.58
C GLU A 33 6.17 -8.42 -5.22
N ILE A 34 5.26 -8.14 -6.16
CA ILE A 34 3.83 -8.39 -6.00
C ILE A 34 3.27 -8.98 -7.29
N LYS A 35 2.18 -9.74 -7.18
CA LYS A 35 1.34 -10.08 -8.33
C LYS A 35 0.32 -8.97 -8.54
N ALA A 36 0.47 -8.17 -9.59
CA ALA A 36 -0.40 -7.04 -9.87
C ALA A 36 -1.46 -7.40 -10.93
N ASN A 37 -2.72 -7.14 -10.60
CA ASN A 37 -3.86 -7.22 -11.50
C ASN A 37 -4.60 -5.88 -11.46
N CYS A 38 -4.05 -4.91 -12.18
CA CYS A 38 -4.50 -3.54 -12.20
C CYS A 38 -4.79 -3.11 -13.66
N PRO A 39 -6.02 -3.29 -14.16
CA PRO A 39 -6.35 -2.97 -15.56
C PRO A 39 -6.38 -1.46 -15.86
N VAL A 40 -6.09 -0.61 -14.86
CA VAL A 40 -6.17 0.86 -14.96
C VAL A 40 -4.80 1.47 -14.68
N GLU A 41 -4.38 2.40 -15.51
CA GLU A 41 -3.21 3.25 -15.24
C GLU A 41 -3.50 4.24 -14.11
N PHE A 42 -2.59 4.33 -13.14
CA PHE A 42 -2.67 5.31 -12.07
C PHE A 42 -1.34 6.00 -11.81
N LYS A 43 -1.39 7.18 -11.21
CA LYS A 43 -0.21 7.99 -10.90
C LYS A 43 -0.05 8.11 -9.40
N LEU A 44 1.10 7.70 -8.87
CA LEU A 44 1.44 7.79 -7.46
C LEU A 44 2.82 8.45 -7.31
N ARG A 45 2.94 9.46 -6.43
CA ARG A 45 4.19 10.25 -6.23
C ARG A 45 4.90 10.66 -7.54
N LYS A 46 4.14 11.19 -8.50
CA LYS A 46 4.60 11.59 -9.85
C LYS A 46 5.05 10.46 -10.79
N LYS A 47 5.15 9.21 -10.34
CA LYS A 47 5.37 8.02 -11.18
C LYS A 47 4.03 7.45 -11.67
N LYS A 48 3.99 6.98 -12.90
CA LYS A 48 2.85 6.25 -13.46
C LYS A 48 3.06 4.75 -13.26
N PHE A 49 2.00 4.04 -12.96
CA PHE A 49 1.95 2.61 -12.73
C PHE A 49 0.76 2.03 -13.50
N GLY A 50 0.93 0.80 -14.00
CA GLY A 50 -0.07 0.10 -14.80
C GLY A 50 -0.06 0.49 -16.29
N PRO A 51 -0.98 -0.10 -17.08
CA PRO A 51 -1.88 -1.17 -16.66
C PRO A 51 -1.10 -2.49 -16.47
N PHE A 52 -1.49 -3.28 -15.48
CA PHE A 52 -0.87 -4.57 -15.15
C PHE A 52 -1.91 -5.69 -15.28
N TYR A 53 -1.58 -6.78 -15.98
CA TYR A 53 -2.50 -7.88 -16.24
C TYR A 53 -1.98 -9.20 -15.67
N ASP A 54 -2.24 -9.43 -14.38
CA ASP A 54 -1.88 -10.64 -13.64
C ASP A 54 -0.39 -11.01 -13.74
N GLU A 55 0.46 -9.98 -13.74
CA GLU A 55 1.90 -10.07 -13.90
C GLU A 55 2.63 -9.87 -12.57
N GLN A 56 3.79 -10.52 -12.43
CA GLN A 56 4.68 -10.31 -11.30
C GLN A 56 5.56 -9.10 -11.58
N ILE A 57 5.42 -8.06 -10.77
CA ILE A 57 6.17 -6.82 -10.92
C ILE A 57 6.81 -6.43 -9.60
N THR A 58 7.95 -5.77 -9.72
CA THR A 58 8.70 -5.21 -8.61
C THR A 58 8.38 -3.73 -8.51
N VAL A 59 7.67 -3.33 -7.46
CA VAL A 59 7.23 -1.94 -7.26
C VAL A 59 7.67 -1.44 -5.89
N PRO A 60 7.80 -0.12 -5.71
CA PRO A 60 8.13 0.43 -4.39
C PRO A 60 7.09 0.01 -3.34
N THR A 61 7.53 -0.20 -2.09
CA THR A 61 6.66 -0.64 -0.99
C THR A 61 5.41 0.25 -0.84
N TYR A 62 5.53 1.56 -1.08
CA TYR A 62 4.38 2.49 -1.05
C TYR A 62 3.35 2.24 -2.17
N ALA A 63 3.80 1.82 -3.35
CA ALA A 63 2.93 1.49 -4.47
C ALA A 63 2.30 0.10 -4.27
N ALA A 64 3.06 -0.86 -3.76
CA ALA A 64 2.55 -2.18 -3.36
C ALA A 64 1.44 -2.05 -2.33
N ALA A 65 1.68 -1.33 -1.22
CA ALA A 65 0.69 -1.10 -0.18
C ALA A 65 -0.60 -0.47 -0.74
N TYR A 66 -0.47 0.52 -1.64
CA TYR A 66 -1.63 1.13 -2.30
C TYR A 66 -2.43 0.14 -3.14
N MET A 67 -1.76 -0.68 -3.95
CA MET A 67 -2.42 -1.67 -4.81
C MET A 67 -3.09 -2.78 -3.99
N ILE A 68 -2.44 -3.25 -2.93
CA ILE A 68 -3.00 -4.26 -2.02
C ILE A 68 -4.22 -3.72 -1.27
N CYS A 69 -4.14 -2.50 -0.74
CA CYS A 69 -5.27 -1.84 -0.08
C CYS A 69 -6.48 -1.64 -1.01
N LYS A 70 -6.25 -1.59 -2.32
CA LYS A 70 -7.31 -1.51 -3.34
C LYS A 70 -7.71 -2.86 -3.93
N ASN A 71 -7.16 -3.96 -3.42
CA ASN A 71 -7.40 -5.31 -3.92
C ASN A 71 -7.00 -5.48 -5.41
N LEU A 72 -5.98 -4.74 -5.84
CA LEU A 72 -5.42 -4.72 -7.20
C LEU A 72 -4.10 -5.48 -7.29
N ALA A 73 -3.55 -5.94 -6.16
CA ALA A 73 -2.34 -6.74 -6.12
C ALA A 73 -2.27 -7.60 -4.86
N THR A 74 -1.46 -8.65 -4.91
CA THR A 74 -1.24 -9.60 -3.82
C THR A 74 0.26 -9.81 -3.59
N ILE A 75 0.68 -9.81 -2.33
CA ILE A 75 2.04 -10.21 -1.92
C ILE A 75 2.06 -11.73 -1.82
N TYR A 76 3.15 -12.35 -2.28
CA TYR A 76 3.45 -13.77 -2.06
C TYR A 76 4.54 -13.94 -1.00
#